data_AF-A0A0X3PJU0-F1
#
_entry.id   AF-A0A0X3PJU0-F1
#
_cell.length_a   1.000
_cell.length_b   1.000
_cell.length_c   1.000
_cell.angle_alpha   90.00
_cell.angle_beta   90.00
_cell.angle_gamma   90.00
#
_symmetry.space_group_name_H-M   'P 1'
#
loop_
_entity.id
_entity.type
_entity.pdbx_description
1 polymer ?
#
loop_
_entity_poly.entity_id
_entity_poly.type
_entity_poly.pdbx_seq_one_letter_code
_entity_poly.pdbx_strand_id
1 'polypeptide(L)'
;TASKFFGICTLRIFGSVVDCVGLEKYLIMTSKERFTNLLNVLLPKNFEAVKDPSLCLRDCIQRYMDSLEDPSGLASTFVGAEIFDAHVACCLYLLSNMGTSEDLAAEAVAGNGKPLFSIYQTEQLSKCLEFVVCLGIYPFLSPGVSAPLELRMEHWEKFALPQRQDAPDKREKLSKVANCFAALWRSPTRELRSLLAPNLFLGDYIAVLLQLGYEPLSSAATPKSTDKQQQQEEEKDLIRQTREARRLLHNLLSDLPRPIALRELFFFQAGFCQSRKTTGSGGCRAPRWLQTACGRLISQLLIAKPRAPTHAAVEADYTPSLPATNTGERGTAVNDLILAVLDVIGGAQSADPRRIPAVAGALARILATPPSPPPPTSAQPPTLHKSSSVAAEDQAWRDRYYRSLAPQIINLLRTRTTATDIGDSQASRRAVERIGHLLAINTIHEICQRNVHLGAELFLEASLLQPLRQLLGPASTVIHEDDNGSSCQPPGPIDASTSCELLSDRELRRIVRFCADT
;
A
#
# COMPACT_ATOMS: atom_id res chain seq x y z
N THR A 1 20.30 17.79 40.65
CA THR A 1 19.46 18.68 39.81
C THR A 1 18.02 18.18 39.61
N ALA A 2 17.53 17.28 40.47
CA ALA A 2 16.22 16.61 40.36
C ALA A 2 15.04 17.36 41.03
N SER A 3 15.11 18.68 41.21
CA SER A 3 14.13 19.42 42.03
C SER A 3 13.15 20.31 41.24
N LYS A 4 13.17 20.29 39.90
CA LYS A 4 12.25 21.09 39.05
C LYS A 4 11.05 20.32 38.48
N PHE A 5 10.92 19.02 38.76
CA PHE A 5 9.86 18.18 38.18
C PHE A 5 8.62 17.97 39.07
N PHE A 6 8.67 18.34 40.35
CA PHE A 6 7.56 18.12 41.29
C PHE A 6 6.39 19.11 41.14
N GLY A 7 6.48 20.10 40.25
CA GLY A 7 5.41 21.08 40.00
C GLY A 7 4.27 20.59 39.10
N ILE A 8 4.34 19.36 38.56
CA ILE A 8 3.37 18.85 37.58
C ILE A 8 2.14 18.18 38.26
N CYS A 9 2.23 17.83 39.56
CA CYS A 9 1.11 17.24 40.30
C CYS A 9 0.26 18.24 41.10
N THR A 10 0.47 19.55 40.92
CA THR A 10 -0.37 20.60 41.52
C THR A 10 -1.14 21.35 40.43
N LEU A 11 -1.72 20.60 39.50
CA LEU A 11 -2.82 21.11 38.67
C LEU A 11 -3.96 21.49 39.61
N ARG A 12 -4.24 22.79 39.62
CA ARG A 12 -5.14 23.51 40.51
C ARG A 12 -6.58 23.01 40.32
N ILE A 13 -6.93 21.90 40.97
CA ILE A 13 -8.32 21.54 41.24
C ILE A 13 -8.73 22.35 42.47
N PHE A 14 -9.00 23.64 42.28
CA PHE A 14 -9.75 24.43 43.27
C PHE A 14 -10.81 25.21 42.52
N GLY A 15 -12.06 24.91 42.89
CA GLY A 15 -13.25 25.34 42.18
C GLY A 15 -13.38 26.85 42.04
N SER A 16 -13.99 27.23 40.94
CA SER A 16 -14.72 28.48 40.84
C SER A 16 -16.12 28.16 40.36
N VAL A 17 -17.09 28.67 41.11
CA VAL A 17 -18.52 28.69 40.79
C VAL A 17 -18.69 29.20 39.36
N VAL A 18 -19.37 28.42 38.53
CA VAL A 18 -19.75 28.79 37.17
C VAL A 18 -20.85 29.84 37.26
N ASP A 19 -20.52 31.08 36.92
CA ASP A 19 -21.54 32.09 36.59
C ASP A 19 -22.28 31.63 35.33
N CYS A 20 -23.58 31.39 35.47
CA CYS A 20 -24.52 30.87 34.47
C CYS A 20 -24.81 31.83 33.29
N VAL A 21 -23.85 32.62 32.83
CA VAL A 21 -24.03 33.60 31.74
C VAL A 21 -23.38 33.15 30.42
N GLY A 22 -22.67 32.01 30.39
CA GLY A 22 -21.96 31.51 29.21
C GLY A 22 -22.66 30.41 28.38
N LEU A 23 -23.76 29.82 28.88
CA LEU A 23 -24.35 28.62 28.25
C LEU A 23 -25.17 28.89 26.97
N GLU A 24 -25.57 30.12 26.68
CA GLU A 24 -26.36 30.42 25.47
C GLU A 24 -25.53 30.47 24.17
N LYS A 25 -24.20 30.58 24.24
CA LYS A 25 -23.33 30.55 23.03
C LYS A 25 -22.96 29.15 22.55
N TYR A 26 -23.16 28.12 23.38
CA TYR A 26 -22.81 26.74 23.03
C TYR A 26 -23.94 25.98 22.32
N LEU A 27 -25.12 26.57 22.19
CA LEU A 27 -26.30 25.88 21.65
C LEU A 27 -26.33 25.78 20.11
N ILE A 28 -25.39 26.39 19.39
CA ILE A 28 -25.31 26.32 17.91
C ILE A 28 -23.85 26.36 17.43
N MET A 29 -22.95 25.55 18.00
CA MET A 29 -21.63 25.35 17.39
C MET A 29 -21.62 24.01 16.67
N THR A 30 -21.31 24.02 15.38
CA THR A 30 -21.22 22.79 14.58
C THR A 30 -20.06 21.91 15.07
N SER A 31 -20.13 20.60 14.80
CA SER A 31 -19.06 19.66 15.13
C SER A 31 -17.75 20.07 14.44
N LYS A 32 -17.82 20.48 13.18
CA LYS A 32 -16.67 21.05 12.45
C LYS A 32 -16.06 22.25 13.16
N GLU A 33 -16.85 23.22 13.59
CA GLU A 33 -16.34 24.42 14.29
C GLU A 33 -15.66 24.05 15.61
N ARG A 34 -16.28 23.15 16.38
CA ARG A 34 -15.70 22.62 17.61
C ARG A 34 -14.33 22.00 17.38
N PHE A 35 -14.22 21.09 16.42
CA PHE A 35 -12.95 20.43 16.11
C PHE A 35 -11.90 21.39 15.56
N THR A 36 -12.31 22.34 14.73
CA THR A 36 -11.42 23.39 14.20
C THR A 36 -10.87 24.26 15.33
N ASN A 37 -11.70 24.64 16.30
CA ASN A 37 -11.27 25.43 17.44
C ASN A 37 -10.25 24.66 18.29
N LEU A 38 -10.53 23.39 18.58
CA LEU A 38 -9.60 22.51 19.29
C LEU A 38 -8.27 22.35 18.56
N LEU A 39 -8.31 22.18 17.23
CA LEU A 39 -7.11 22.09 16.39
C LEU A 39 -6.27 23.38 16.44
N ASN A 40 -6.91 24.54 16.32
CA ASN A 40 -6.25 25.84 16.39
C ASN A 40 -5.61 26.13 17.75
N VAL A 41 -6.19 25.58 18.82
CA VAL A 41 -5.66 25.72 20.18
C VAL A 41 -4.44 24.80 20.39
N LEU A 42 -4.51 23.57 19.88
CA LEU A 42 -3.47 22.56 20.03
C LEU A 42 -2.22 22.85 19.19
N LEU A 43 -2.38 23.52 18.04
CA LEU A 43 -1.27 23.80 17.15
C LEU A 43 -0.49 25.07 17.54
N PRO A 44 0.85 25.01 17.55
CA PRO A 44 1.69 26.18 17.77
C PRO A 44 1.67 27.11 16.55
N LYS A 45 1.39 28.41 16.78
CA LYS A 45 1.23 29.40 15.69
C LYS A 45 2.54 29.76 14.97
N ASN A 46 3.70 29.54 15.58
CA ASN A 46 5.02 29.87 15.02
C ASN A 46 6.12 28.93 15.56
N PHE A 47 5.90 27.61 15.52
CA PHE A 47 6.85 26.63 16.11
C PHE A 47 8.29 26.82 15.65
N GLU A 48 8.46 27.23 14.39
CA GLU A 48 9.76 27.37 13.75
C GLU A 48 10.68 28.46 14.33
N ALA A 49 10.10 29.49 14.96
CA ALA A 49 10.83 30.62 15.52
C ALA A 49 11.04 30.49 17.05
N VAL A 50 10.60 29.37 17.64
CA VAL A 50 10.61 29.19 19.09
C VAL A 50 11.99 28.75 19.57
N LYS A 51 12.51 29.44 20.59
CA LYS A 51 13.80 29.11 21.23
C LYS A 51 13.75 27.84 22.09
N ASP A 52 12.62 27.57 22.73
CA ASP A 52 12.37 26.37 23.54
C ASP A 52 11.05 25.68 23.09
N PRO A 53 11.14 24.64 22.25
CA PRO A 53 9.99 23.90 21.76
C PRO A 53 9.12 23.30 22.88
N SER A 54 9.74 22.86 23.98
CA SER A 54 9.01 22.18 25.07
C SER A 54 8.08 23.13 25.82
N LEU A 55 8.45 24.39 26.00
CA LEU A 55 7.55 25.40 26.61
C LEU A 55 6.36 25.71 25.70
N CYS A 56 6.61 25.88 24.40
CA CYS A 56 5.53 26.16 23.45
C CYS A 56 4.51 25.01 23.37
N LEU A 57 4.97 23.75 23.33
CA LEU A 57 4.09 22.60 23.33
C LEU A 57 3.30 22.47 24.63
N ARG A 58 3.92 22.78 25.78
CA ARG A 58 3.24 22.80 27.08
C ARG A 58 2.07 23.80 27.08
N ASP A 59 2.28 25.00 26.58
CA ASP A 59 1.24 26.03 26.49
C ASP A 59 0.09 25.62 25.55
N CYS A 60 0.41 24.88 24.48
CA CYS A 60 -0.60 24.28 23.60
C CYS A 60 -1.41 23.19 24.30
N ILE A 61 -0.75 22.27 25.02
CA ILE A 61 -1.42 21.21 25.78
C ILE A 61 -2.35 21.82 26.83
N GLN A 62 -1.87 22.80 27.60
CA GLN A 62 -2.68 23.43 28.64
C GLN A 62 -3.96 24.05 28.05
N ARG A 63 -3.83 24.88 27.02
CA ARG A 63 -5.01 25.51 26.38
C ARG A 63 -5.96 24.47 25.78
N TYR A 64 -5.42 23.37 25.23
CA TYR A 64 -6.22 22.29 24.69
C TYR A 64 -7.02 21.58 25.79
N MET A 65 -6.37 21.22 26.90
CA MET A 65 -7.01 20.58 28.04
C MET A 65 -8.10 21.46 28.68
N ASP A 66 -7.86 22.77 28.78
CA ASP A 66 -8.84 23.74 29.29
C ASP A 66 -10.07 23.89 28.37
N SER A 67 -9.94 23.50 27.08
CA SER A 67 -11.00 23.58 26.07
C SER A 67 -11.77 22.26 25.91
N LEU A 68 -11.37 21.19 26.57
CA LEU A 68 -12.05 19.89 26.51
C LEU A 68 -13.21 19.81 27.50
N GLU A 69 -14.32 19.20 27.08
CA GLU A 69 -15.48 18.95 27.96
C GLU A 69 -15.18 17.85 29.00
N ASP A 70 -14.47 16.79 28.61
CA ASP A 70 -14.00 15.73 29.52
C ASP A 70 -12.52 15.42 29.29
N PRO A 71 -11.61 16.08 30.02
CA PRO A 71 -10.18 15.83 29.93
C PRO A 71 -9.72 14.57 30.67
N SER A 72 -10.58 13.90 31.45
CA SER A 72 -10.17 12.92 32.47
C SER A 72 -9.44 11.72 31.87
N GLY A 73 -9.96 11.18 30.77
CA GLY A 73 -9.34 10.05 30.05
C GLY A 73 -7.95 10.41 29.51
N LEU A 74 -7.80 11.58 28.91
CA LEU A 74 -6.53 12.03 28.33
C LEU A 74 -5.52 12.41 29.41
N ALA A 75 -5.96 13.08 30.50
CA ALA A 75 -5.11 13.47 31.61
C ALA A 75 -4.39 12.28 32.27
N SER A 76 -5.05 11.12 32.34
CA SER A 76 -4.44 9.89 32.86
C SER A 76 -3.20 9.44 32.07
N THR A 77 -3.14 9.77 30.78
CA THR A 77 -2.01 9.39 29.90
C THR A 77 -0.77 10.25 30.10
N PHE A 78 -0.88 11.37 30.81
CA PHE A 78 0.23 12.30 31.04
C PHE A 78 1.11 11.92 32.23
N VAL A 79 0.65 10.98 33.08
CA VAL A 79 1.40 10.57 34.27
C VAL A 79 2.73 9.92 33.84
N GLY A 80 3.84 10.61 34.10
CA GLY A 80 5.18 10.16 33.72
C GLY A 80 5.54 10.36 32.24
N ALA A 81 4.68 11.02 31.45
CA ALA A 81 4.94 11.28 30.04
C ALA A 81 5.87 12.49 29.84
N GLU A 82 6.74 12.41 28.83
CA GLU A 82 7.47 13.58 28.35
C GLU A 82 6.52 14.56 27.66
N ILE A 83 6.88 15.85 27.61
CA ILE A 83 6.02 16.90 27.02
C ILE A 83 5.68 16.58 25.55
N PHE A 84 6.64 16.05 24.79
CA PHE A 84 6.43 15.64 23.40
C PHE A 84 5.43 14.48 23.29
N ASP A 85 5.51 13.50 24.20
CA ASP A 85 4.56 12.37 24.24
C ASP A 85 3.14 12.85 24.59
N ALA A 86 3.02 13.77 25.55
CA ALA A 86 1.74 14.37 25.92
C ALA A 86 1.12 15.17 24.77
N HIS A 87 1.93 15.94 24.03
CA HIS A 87 1.46 16.69 22.85
C HIS A 87 0.97 15.72 21.75
N VAL A 88 1.74 14.67 21.46
CA VAL A 88 1.34 13.63 20.51
C VAL A 88 0.04 12.95 20.98
N ALA A 89 -0.12 12.65 22.26
CA ALA A 89 -1.35 12.07 22.80
C ALA A 89 -2.57 12.99 22.57
N CYS A 90 -2.43 14.30 22.77
CA CYS A 90 -3.47 15.27 22.43
C CYS A 90 -3.81 15.25 20.93
N CYS A 91 -2.80 15.24 20.05
CA CYS A 91 -3.00 15.17 18.60
C CYS A 91 -3.74 13.89 18.20
N LEU A 92 -3.33 12.74 18.73
CA LEU A 92 -3.96 11.44 18.47
C LEU A 92 -5.40 11.41 18.96
N TYR A 93 -5.68 11.96 20.15
CA TYR A 93 -7.02 12.03 20.71
C TYR A 93 -7.95 12.89 19.83
N LEU A 94 -7.49 14.09 19.45
CA LEU A 94 -8.25 14.98 18.56
C LEU A 94 -8.52 14.32 17.19
N LEU A 95 -7.49 13.77 16.55
CA LEU A 95 -7.59 13.14 15.22
C LEU A 95 -8.47 11.89 15.24
N SER A 96 -8.38 11.08 16.30
CA SER A 96 -9.22 9.88 16.44
C SER A 96 -10.70 10.27 16.59
N ASN A 97 -10.99 11.26 17.44
CA ASN A 97 -12.36 11.75 17.63
C ASN A 97 -12.94 12.36 16.35
N MET A 98 -12.14 13.10 15.58
CA MET A 98 -12.55 13.59 14.25
C MET A 98 -12.80 12.43 13.28
N GLY A 99 -11.92 11.43 13.27
CA GLY A 99 -12.02 10.27 12.37
C GLY A 99 -13.27 9.42 12.60
N THR A 100 -13.74 9.33 13.84
CA THR A 100 -14.91 8.53 14.24
C THR A 100 -16.20 9.33 14.46
N SER A 101 -16.19 10.67 14.27
CA SER A 101 -17.36 11.51 14.54
C SER A 101 -18.44 11.32 13.48
N GLU A 102 -19.62 10.83 13.89
CA GLU A 102 -20.79 10.71 13.04
C GLU A 102 -21.39 12.08 12.67
N ASP A 103 -21.36 13.04 13.60
CA ASP A 103 -21.83 14.41 13.34
C ASP A 103 -21.00 15.10 12.25
N LEU A 104 -19.68 14.95 12.32
CA LEU A 104 -18.78 15.51 11.30
C LEU A 104 -19.00 14.84 9.93
N ALA A 105 -19.32 13.54 9.93
CA ALA A 105 -19.71 12.82 8.73
C ALA A 105 -21.02 13.34 8.13
N ALA A 106 -22.03 13.57 8.99
CA ALA A 106 -23.32 14.11 8.59
C ALA A 106 -23.18 15.52 8.01
N GLU A 107 -22.34 16.38 8.62
CA GLU A 107 -22.02 17.71 8.10
C GLU A 107 -21.33 17.65 6.72
N ALA A 108 -20.42 16.69 6.51
CA ALA A 108 -19.78 16.50 5.22
C ALA A 108 -20.80 16.13 4.11
N VAL A 109 -21.74 15.24 4.43
CA VAL A 109 -22.81 14.84 3.51
C VAL A 109 -23.77 16.00 3.23
N ALA A 110 -24.15 16.76 4.27
CA ALA A 110 -25.00 17.94 4.14
C ALA A 110 -24.35 19.05 3.28
N GLY A 111 -23.02 19.09 3.21
CA GLY A 111 -22.25 20.01 2.37
C GLY A 111 -22.45 19.83 0.86
N ASN A 112 -23.15 18.77 0.42
CA ASN A 112 -23.51 18.49 -0.98
C ASN A 112 -22.32 18.61 -1.96
N GLY A 113 -21.19 17.98 -1.60
CA GLY A 113 -19.96 17.95 -2.39
C GLY A 113 -19.02 19.16 -2.19
N LYS A 114 -19.38 20.14 -1.37
CA LYS A 114 -18.44 21.20 -0.96
C LYS A 114 -17.44 20.66 0.06
N PRO A 115 -16.16 21.08 -0.01
CA PRO A 115 -15.16 20.69 0.97
C PRO A 115 -15.62 21.06 2.39
N LEU A 116 -15.59 20.08 3.29
CA LEU A 116 -15.94 20.29 4.69
C LEU A 116 -14.97 21.28 5.34
N PHE A 117 -13.67 21.15 5.07
CA PHE A 117 -12.63 22.02 5.60
C PHE A 117 -12.16 23.05 4.57
N SER A 118 -11.86 24.27 5.01
CA SER A 118 -11.16 25.25 4.18
C SER A 118 -9.71 24.83 3.92
N ILE A 119 -9.06 25.42 2.91
CA ILE A 119 -7.65 25.14 2.59
C ILE A 119 -6.75 25.34 3.81
N TYR A 120 -6.98 26.43 4.56
CA TYR A 120 -6.26 26.72 5.80
C TYR A 120 -6.48 25.63 6.86
N GLN A 121 -7.71 25.16 7.04
CA GLN A 121 -8.03 24.10 8.01
C GLN A 121 -7.38 22.77 7.63
N THR A 122 -7.36 22.43 6.33
CA THR A 122 -6.66 21.25 5.81
C THR A 122 -5.15 21.35 6.05
N GLU A 123 -4.56 22.52 5.89
CA GLU A 123 -3.14 22.75 6.21
C GLU A 123 -2.86 22.56 7.71
N GLN A 124 -3.75 23.03 8.58
CA GLN A 124 -3.63 22.78 10.02
C GLN A 124 -3.74 21.29 10.35
N LEU A 125 -4.64 20.54 9.70
CA LEU A 125 -4.75 19.09 9.87
C LEU A 125 -3.46 18.38 9.45
N SER A 126 -2.88 18.76 8.32
CA SER A 126 -1.58 18.24 7.87
C SER A 126 -0.48 18.54 8.89
N LYS A 127 -0.38 19.78 9.37
CA LYS A 127 0.59 20.16 10.44
C LYS A 127 0.40 19.34 11.71
N CYS A 128 -0.83 19.05 12.10
CA CYS A 128 -1.11 18.17 13.24
C CYS A 128 -0.53 16.76 13.04
N LEU A 129 -0.69 16.20 11.84
CA LEU A 129 -0.08 14.91 11.50
C LEU A 129 1.45 14.99 11.39
N GLU A 130 2.03 16.11 10.95
CA GLU A 130 3.48 16.34 10.98
C GLU A 130 4.04 16.22 12.41
N PHE A 131 3.36 16.81 13.41
CA PHE A 131 3.74 16.62 14.82
C PHE A 131 3.66 15.16 15.24
N VAL A 132 2.60 14.44 14.86
CA VAL A 132 2.46 13.00 15.15
C VAL A 132 3.58 12.18 14.50
N VAL A 133 3.94 12.50 13.26
CA VAL A 133 4.99 11.81 12.52
C VAL A 133 6.36 12.10 13.13
N CYS A 134 6.71 13.37 13.31
CA CYS A 134 8.01 13.77 13.82
C CYS A 134 8.21 13.37 15.28
N LEU A 135 7.21 13.51 16.16
CA LEU A 135 7.39 13.24 17.58
C LEU A 135 6.87 11.87 18.02
N GLY A 136 5.91 11.29 17.30
CA GLY A 136 5.22 10.05 17.67
C GLY A 136 5.58 8.82 16.84
N ILE A 137 6.20 8.98 15.67
CA ILE A 137 6.60 7.87 14.79
C ILE A 137 8.13 7.76 14.71
N TYR A 138 8.80 8.78 14.18
CA TYR A 138 10.24 8.71 13.85
C TYR A 138 11.17 8.41 15.03
N PRO A 139 10.93 8.93 16.25
CA PRO A 139 11.74 8.60 17.43
C PRO A 139 11.72 7.10 17.76
N PHE A 140 10.66 6.40 17.35
CA PHE A 140 10.39 4.99 17.63
C PHE A 140 10.60 4.08 16.41
N LEU A 141 10.81 4.62 15.22
CA LEU A 141 11.10 3.82 14.02
C LEU A 141 12.53 3.30 14.03
N SER A 142 12.69 2.05 13.66
CA SER A 142 14.00 1.43 13.46
C SER A 142 14.68 2.01 12.21
N PRO A 143 16.02 2.08 12.19
CA PRO A 143 16.75 2.67 11.08
C PRO A 143 16.41 2.00 9.74
N GLY A 144 16.15 2.81 8.72
CA GLY A 144 15.86 2.34 7.36
C GLY A 144 14.44 1.77 7.15
N VAL A 145 13.54 1.89 8.14
CA VAL A 145 12.14 1.44 7.99
C VAL A 145 11.32 2.43 7.17
N SER A 146 11.48 3.74 7.36
CA SER A 146 10.78 4.78 6.58
C SER A 146 11.77 5.68 5.83
N ALA A 147 11.23 6.52 4.94
CA ALA A 147 11.99 7.56 4.25
C ALA A 147 12.58 8.54 5.27
N PRO A 148 13.86 8.92 5.18
CA PRO A 148 14.42 9.98 6.01
C PRO A 148 13.59 11.28 5.90
N LEU A 149 13.33 11.96 7.02
CA LEU A 149 12.51 13.19 7.03
C LEU A 149 13.13 14.27 6.16
N GLU A 150 14.46 14.29 6.05
CA GLU A 150 15.26 15.19 5.22
C GLU A 150 14.85 15.17 3.75
N LEU A 151 14.30 14.05 3.27
CA LEU A 151 13.93 13.88 1.86
C LEU A 151 12.50 14.32 1.55
N ARG A 152 11.67 14.59 2.56
CA ARG A 152 10.23 14.77 2.38
C ARG A 152 9.57 15.86 3.21
N MET A 153 10.26 16.39 4.22
CA MET A 153 9.74 17.45 5.08
C MET A 153 10.75 18.59 5.19
N GLU A 154 10.27 19.79 4.93
CA GLU A 154 11.01 21.02 5.22
C GLU A 154 11.07 21.23 6.73
N HIS A 155 12.15 21.85 7.22
CA HIS A 155 12.30 22.24 8.63
C HIS A 155 12.22 21.11 9.68
N TRP A 156 12.38 19.84 9.27
CA TRP A 156 12.35 18.67 10.16
C TRP A 156 13.32 18.78 11.35
N GLU A 157 14.45 19.48 11.18
CA GLU A 157 15.47 19.69 12.23
C GLU A 157 14.91 20.37 13.47
N LYS A 158 13.87 21.20 13.31
CA LYS A 158 13.27 22.00 14.38
C LYS A 158 12.53 21.15 15.42
N PHE A 159 12.17 19.91 15.07
CA PHE A 159 11.53 18.98 16.00
C PHE A 159 12.50 18.36 17.01
N ALA A 160 13.83 18.52 16.83
CA ALA A 160 14.86 18.02 17.75
C ALA A 160 14.60 16.56 18.20
N LEU A 161 14.45 15.67 17.22
CA LEU A 161 13.93 14.31 17.37
C LEU A 161 14.67 13.52 18.47
N PRO A 162 13.97 13.06 19.52
CA PRO A 162 14.57 12.21 20.54
C PRO A 162 15.02 10.86 19.97
N GLN A 163 16.18 10.36 20.37
CA GLN A 163 16.60 8.99 20.02
C GLN A 163 15.95 7.98 20.97
N ARG A 164 14.83 7.36 20.56
CA ARG A 164 14.01 6.49 21.41
C ARG A 164 13.69 5.13 20.78
N GLN A 165 14.57 4.65 19.89
CA GLN A 165 14.37 3.42 19.11
C GLN A 165 14.36 2.16 19.98
N ASP A 166 15.04 2.19 21.13
CA ASP A 166 15.13 1.10 22.10
C ASP A 166 14.22 1.29 23.32
N ALA A 167 13.30 2.27 23.27
CA ALA A 167 12.41 2.54 24.40
C ALA A 167 11.42 1.37 24.62
N PRO A 168 11.17 0.94 25.86
CA PRO A 168 10.33 -0.23 26.16
C PRO A 168 8.86 -0.02 25.75
N ASP A 169 8.41 1.22 25.71
CA ASP A 169 7.06 1.67 25.34
C ASP A 169 6.89 1.92 23.83
N LYS A 170 7.95 1.78 23.03
CA LYS A 170 7.97 1.99 21.56
C LYS A 170 6.77 1.36 20.87
N ARG A 171 6.51 0.09 21.18
CA ARG A 171 5.47 -0.69 20.50
C ARG A 171 4.07 -0.22 20.86
N GLU A 172 3.84 0.10 22.12
CA GLU A 172 2.57 0.65 22.60
C GLU A 172 2.27 1.99 21.93
N LYS A 173 3.26 2.90 21.88
CA LYS A 173 3.14 4.21 21.24
C LYS A 173 2.84 4.11 19.75
N LEU A 174 3.60 3.29 19.03
CA LEU A 174 3.35 3.02 17.62
C LEU A 174 1.97 2.40 17.39
N SER A 175 1.48 1.55 18.30
CA SER A 175 0.13 0.99 18.22
C SER A 175 -0.96 2.05 18.37
N LYS A 176 -0.78 3.05 19.25
CA LYS A 176 -1.72 4.18 19.39
C LYS A 176 -1.78 5.01 18.10
N VAL A 177 -0.62 5.28 17.48
CA VAL A 177 -0.55 5.97 16.19
C VAL A 177 -1.23 5.14 15.09
N ALA A 178 -0.95 3.83 15.01
CA ALA A 178 -1.57 2.93 14.04
C ALA A 178 -3.10 2.93 14.14
N ASN A 179 -3.65 2.92 15.37
CA ASN A 179 -5.09 2.96 15.60
C ASN A 179 -5.70 4.30 15.16
N CYS A 180 -5.06 5.42 15.47
CA CYS A 180 -5.49 6.74 15.00
C CYS A 180 -5.49 6.83 13.47
N PHE A 181 -4.43 6.35 12.82
CA PHE A 181 -4.34 6.35 11.36
C PHE A 181 -5.38 5.40 10.75
N ALA A 182 -5.67 4.28 11.40
CA ALA A 182 -6.74 3.38 10.99
C ALA A 182 -8.14 4.02 11.11
N ALA A 183 -8.37 4.85 12.13
CA ALA A 183 -9.60 5.63 12.28
C ALA A 183 -9.73 6.69 11.18
N LEU A 184 -8.65 7.41 10.86
CA LEU A 184 -8.62 8.38 9.76
C LEU A 184 -8.86 7.69 8.40
N TRP A 185 -8.23 6.55 8.14
CA TRP A 185 -8.39 5.79 6.90
C TRP A 185 -9.83 5.31 6.66
N ARG A 186 -10.51 4.93 7.74
CA ARG A 186 -11.90 4.46 7.69
C ARG A 186 -12.93 5.57 7.86
N SER A 187 -12.47 6.81 8.03
CA SER A 187 -13.37 7.93 8.28
C SER A 187 -14.33 8.11 7.10
N PRO A 188 -15.63 8.33 7.35
CA PRO A 188 -16.59 8.65 6.29
C PRO A 188 -16.23 9.98 5.61
N THR A 189 -15.54 10.88 6.30
CA THR A 189 -15.13 12.19 5.78
C THR A 189 -13.95 12.04 4.83
N ARG A 190 -14.14 12.40 3.56
CA ARG A 190 -13.15 12.25 2.48
C ARG A 190 -11.88 13.05 2.76
N GLU A 191 -12.00 14.25 3.30
CA GLU A 191 -10.90 15.17 3.59
C GLU A 191 -9.95 14.57 4.65
N LEU A 192 -10.51 13.92 5.68
CA LEU A 192 -9.71 13.22 6.70
C LEU A 192 -8.98 12.00 6.11
N ARG A 193 -9.65 11.22 5.25
CA ARG A 193 -9.00 10.13 4.51
C ARG A 193 -7.88 10.63 3.59
N SER A 194 -8.07 11.78 2.96
CA SER A 194 -7.13 12.35 2.02
C SER A 194 -5.78 12.72 2.65
N LEU A 195 -5.72 12.91 3.97
CA LEU A 195 -4.46 13.09 4.71
C LEU A 195 -3.54 11.86 4.57
N LEU A 196 -4.10 10.66 4.42
CA LEU A 196 -3.37 9.41 4.19
C LEU A 196 -3.23 9.10 2.68
N ALA A 197 -3.15 10.13 1.84
CA ALA A 197 -2.84 9.95 0.42
C ALA A 197 -1.37 9.49 0.20
N PRO A 198 -1.06 8.85 -0.94
CA PRO A 198 0.26 8.26 -1.21
C PRO A 198 1.46 9.20 -1.13
N ASN A 199 1.25 10.50 -1.35
CA ASN A 199 2.32 11.50 -1.31
C ASN A 199 2.33 12.30 0.01
N LEU A 200 1.49 11.92 0.97
CA LEU A 200 1.40 12.52 2.30
C LEU A 200 1.83 11.48 3.34
N PHE A 201 0.95 11.12 4.28
CA PHE A 201 1.29 10.29 5.44
C PHE A 201 1.02 8.79 5.24
N LEU A 202 0.66 8.34 4.03
CA LEU A 202 0.44 6.92 3.75
C LEU A 202 1.71 6.08 3.99
N GLY A 203 2.86 6.57 3.53
CA GLY A 203 4.14 5.91 3.75
C GLY A 203 4.43 5.73 5.24
N ASP A 204 4.18 6.76 6.05
CA ASP A 204 4.34 6.68 7.51
C ASP A 204 3.41 5.65 8.13
N TYR A 205 2.15 5.57 7.68
CA TYR A 205 1.22 4.55 8.14
C TYR A 205 1.72 3.13 7.85
N ILE A 206 2.15 2.89 6.60
CA ILE A 206 2.68 1.59 6.17
C ILE A 206 3.94 1.26 6.95
N ALA A 207 4.83 2.21 7.21
CA ALA A 207 6.04 2.02 8.00
C ALA A 207 5.73 1.54 9.43
N VAL A 208 4.78 2.20 10.11
CA VAL A 208 4.32 1.82 11.45
C VAL A 208 3.77 0.40 11.45
N LEU A 209 2.89 0.07 10.49
CA LEU A 209 2.29 -1.25 10.39
C LEU A 209 3.31 -2.35 10.03
N LEU A 210 4.27 -2.07 9.16
CA LEU A 210 5.34 -3.00 8.81
C LEU A 210 6.23 -3.28 10.01
N GLN A 211 6.60 -2.26 10.77
CA GLN A 211 7.41 -2.43 11.97
C GLN A 211 6.66 -3.22 13.06
N LEU A 212 5.42 -2.84 13.36
CA LEU A 212 4.60 -3.60 14.31
C LEU A 212 4.34 -5.04 13.85
N GLY A 213 4.10 -5.26 12.56
CA GLY A 213 3.75 -6.57 12.04
C GLY A 213 4.92 -7.52 11.80
N TYR A 214 6.11 -7.02 11.46
CA TYR A 214 7.19 -7.84 10.90
C TYR A 214 8.58 -7.60 11.50
N GLU A 215 8.76 -6.57 12.31
CA GLU A 215 10.04 -6.41 13.03
C GLU A 215 10.26 -7.64 13.93
N PRO A 216 11.43 -8.31 13.82
CA PRO A 216 11.78 -9.39 14.71
C PRO A 216 11.76 -8.88 16.15
N LEU A 217 11.00 -9.55 17.01
CA LEU A 217 11.04 -9.34 18.45
C LEU A 217 12.45 -9.75 18.90
N SER A 218 13.40 -8.81 18.88
CA SER A 218 14.77 -9.08 19.30
C SER A 218 14.74 -9.61 20.72
N SER A 219 15.57 -10.63 21.00
CA SER A 219 15.75 -11.27 22.31
C SER A 219 16.06 -10.28 23.46
N ALA A 220 16.32 -9.02 23.16
CA ALA A 220 16.50 -7.92 24.13
C ALA A 220 15.18 -7.40 24.73
N ALA A 221 14.03 -7.68 24.12
CA ALA A 221 12.70 -7.45 24.69
C ALA A 221 12.19 -8.69 25.43
N THR A 222 13.08 -9.58 25.88
CA THR A 222 12.69 -10.56 26.90
C THR A 222 12.52 -9.81 28.21
N PRO A 223 11.32 -9.82 28.80
CA PRO A 223 11.06 -9.09 30.03
C PRO A 223 11.98 -9.62 31.13
N LYS A 224 12.75 -8.71 31.74
CA LYS A 224 13.52 -8.97 32.97
C LYS A 224 12.60 -9.09 34.20
N SER A 225 11.31 -9.38 34.01
CA SER A 225 10.39 -9.62 35.12
C SER A 225 10.61 -11.04 35.62
N THR A 226 10.74 -11.19 36.94
CA THR A 226 10.96 -12.50 37.58
C THR A 226 9.68 -13.36 37.58
N ASP A 227 8.54 -12.77 37.17
CA ASP A 227 7.20 -13.33 37.32
C ASP A 227 6.66 -13.94 36.02
N LYS A 228 6.63 -15.29 35.97
CA LYS A 228 6.26 -16.05 34.76
C LYS A 228 4.86 -15.73 34.23
N GLN A 229 3.93 -15.30 35.09
CA GLN A 229 2.55 -14.96 34.69
C GLN A 229 2.48 -13.63 33.92
N GLN A 230 3.25 -12.61 34.33
CA GLN A 230 3.29 -11.32 33.62
C GLN A 230 3.95 -11.46 32.26
N GLN A 231 5.03 -12.23 32.15
CA GLN A 231 5.69 -12.51 30.87
C GLN A 231 4.75 -13.14 29.85
N GLN A 232 3.91 -14.08 30.32
CA GLN A 232 2.97 -14.77 29.44
C GLN A 232 1.85 -13.86 28.94
N GLU A 233 1.39 -12.90 29.75
CA GLU A 233 0.38 -11.93 29.33
C GLU A 233 0.95 -10.89 28.36
N GLU A 234 2.15 -10.37 28.64
CA GLU A 234 2.88 -9.49 27.74
C GLU A 234 3.14 -10.15 26.38
N GLU A 235 3.56 -11.43 26.36
CA GLU A 235 3.76 -12.17 25.11
C GLU A 235 2.47 -12.30 24.29
N LYS A 236 1.33 -12.60 24.95
CA LYS A 236 0.03 -12.65 24.26
C LYS A 236 -0.35 -11.30 23.67
N ASP A 237 -0.13 -10.22 24.41
CA ASP A 237 -0.41 -8.86 23.93
C ASP A 237 0.48 -8.48 22.75
N LEU A 238 1.76 -8.85 22.79
CA LEU A 238 2.69 -8.67 21.66
C LEU A 238 2.21 -9.43 20.42
N ILE A 239 1.78 -10.69 20.58
CA ILE A 239 1.22 -11.50 19.49
C ILE A 239 -0.06 -10.85 18.94
N ARG A 240 -0.95 -10.37 19.81
CA ARG A 240 -2.20 -9.69 19.42
C ARG A 240 -1.91 -8.43 18.61
N GLN A 241 -1.03 -7.56 19.10
CA GLN A 241 -0.61 -6.34 18.38
C GLN A 241 0.01 -6.67 17.03
N THR A 242 0.85 -7.71 16.96
CA THR A 242 1.48 -8.16 15.70
C THR A 242 0.41 -8.59 14.69
N ARG A 243 -0.56 -9.39 15.12
CA ARG A 243 -1.65 -9.89 14.25
C ARG A 243 -2.54 -8.76 13.78
N GLU A 244 -2.88 -7.83 14.67
CA GLU A 244 -3.71 -6.68 14.34
C GLU A 244 -3.00 -5.76 13.34
N ALA A 245 -1.72 -5.44 13.55
CA ALA A 245 -0.94 -4.64 12.60
C ALA A 245 -0.86 -5.29 11.21
N ARG A 246 -0.65 -6.62 11.14
CA ARG A 246 -0.71 -7.36 9.86
C ARG A 246 -2.08 -7.28 9.20
N ARG A 247 -3.16 -7.45 9.99
CA ARG A 247 -4.53 -7.34 9.49
C ARG A 247 -4.82 -5.95 8.93
N LEU A 248 -4.46 -4.91 9.67
CA LEU A 248 -4.60 -3.51 9.25
C LEU A 248 -3.83 -3.25 7.95
N LEU A 249 -2.60 -3.75 7.83
CA LEU A 249 -1.80 -3.62 6.62
C LEU A 249 -2.43 -4.34 5.43
N HIS A 250 -2.91 -5.58 5.61
CA HIS A 250 -3.58 -6.31 4.54
C HIS A 250 -4.85 -5.63 4.07
N ASN A 251 -5.63 -5.06 4.98
CA ASN A 251 -6.83 -4.29 4.63
C ASN A 251 -6.44 -3.02 3.86
N LEU A 252 -5.48 -2.24 4.38
CA LEU A 252 -4.97 -1.03 3.72
C LEU A 252 -4.48 -1.32 2.29
N LEU A 253 -3.64 -2.33 2.11
CA LEU A 253 -3.13 -2.72 0.79
C LEU A 253 -4.22 -3.27 -0.15
N SER A 254 -5.31 -3.81 0.42
CA SER A 254 -6.46 -4.28 -0.36
C SER A 254 -7.37 -3.14 -0.81
N ASP A 255 -7.45 -2.07 -0.02
CA ASP A 255 -8.28 -0.88 -0.30
C ASP A 255 -7.59 0.06 -1.31
N LEU A 256 -6.25 0.07 -1.33
CA LEU A 256 -5.46 0.87 -2.26
C LEU A 256 -5.52 0.32 -3.69
N PRO A 257 -5.47 1.19 -4.72
CA PRO A 257 -5.20 0.76 -6.08
C PRO A 257 -3.91 -0.07 -6.13
N ARG A 258 -3.96 -1.25 -6.77
CA ARG A 258 -2.84 -2.19 -6.79
C ARG A 258 -1.50 -1.54 -7.23
N PRO A 259 -1.44 -0.68 -8.26
CA PRO A 259 -0.19 -0.01 -8.64
C PRO A 259 0.41 0.81 -7.49
N ILE A 260 -0.43 1.51 -6.73
CA ILE A 260 0.00 2.32 -5.58
C ILE A 260 0.50 1.42 -4.46
N ALA A 261 -0.25 0.37 -4.11
CA ALA A 261 0.16 -0.60 -3.09
C ALA A 261 1.51 -1.25 -3.43
N LEU A 262 1.72 -1.62 -4.70
CA LEU A 262 3.00 -2.16 -5.18
C LEU A 262 4.11 -1.11 -5.11
N ARG A 263 3.85 0.12 -5.55
CA ARG A 263 4.81 1.24 -5.52
C ARG A 263 5.34 1.49 -4.10
N GLU A 264 4.44 1.61 -3.12
CA GLU A 264 4.82 1.79 -1.72
C GLU A 264 5.69 0.64 -1.22
N LEU A 265 5.26 -0.61 -1.44
CA LEU A 265 6.02 -1.78 -1.01
C LEU A 265 7.41 -1.87 -1.69
N PHE A 266 7.54 -1.43 -2.94
CA PHE A 266 8.84 -1.35 -3.60
C PHE A 266 9.76 -0.32 -2.96
N PHE A 267 9.25 0.85 -2.55
CA PHE A 267 10.05 1.82 -1.80
C PHE A 267 10.57 1.24 -0.49
N PHE A 268 9.71 0.53 0.27
CA PHE A 268 10.13 -0.15 1.50
C PHE A 268 11.11 -1.31 1.26
N GLN A 269 10.97 -2.05 0.15
CA GLN A 269 11.88 -3.14 -0.19
C GLN A 269 13.26 -2.64 -0.67
N ALA A 270 13.29 -1.60 -1.49
CA ALA A 270 14.52 -1.02 -2.03
C ALA A 270 15.27 -0.17 -0.99
N GLY A 271 14.53 0.45 -0.07
CA GLY A 271 15.03 1.49 0.82
C GLY A 271 15.02 2.86 0.15
N PHE A 272 15.15 3.91 0.97
CA PHE A 272 14.87 5.30 0.56
C PHE A 272 16.13 6.12 0.22
N CYS A 273 17.22 5.47 -0.22
CA CYS A 273 18.50 6.15 -0.44
C CYS A 273 18.53 6.96 -1.74
N GLN A 274 18.83 8.25 -1.64
CA GLN A 274 19.46 8.99 -2.73
C GLN A 274 20.97 8.77 -2.72
N SER A 275 21.55 8.68 -3.91
CA SER A 275 22.98 8.59 -4.20
C SER A 275 23.76 9.82 -3.68
N ARG A 276 23.93 9.97 -2.36
CA ARG A 276 24.99 10.82 -1.79
C ARG A 276 26.20 9.94 -1.55
N LYS A 277 27.15 10.00 -2.49
CA LYS A 277 28.52 9.48 -2.33
C LYS A 277 29.25 10.35 -1.30
N THR A 278 28.88 10.24 -0.02
CA THR A 278 29.75 10.72 1.07
C THR A 278 30.51 9.50 1.57
N THR A 279 31.82 9.54 1.34
CA THR A 279 32.79 8.54 1.79
C THR A 279 32.59 8.24 3.27
N GLY A 280 32.08 7.04 3.59
CA GLY A 280 31.95 6.53 4.96
C GLY A 280 30.52 6.21 5.45
N SER A 281 29.47 6.64 4.73
CA SER A 281 28.09 6.28 5.07
C SER A 281 27.65 5.06 4.26
N GLY A 282 27.60 3.88 4.90
CA GLY A 282 27.02 2.69 4.30
C GLY A 282 25.56 2.99 3.95
N GLY A 283 25.25 3.07 2.65
CA GLY A 283 23.90 3.43 2.18
C GLY A 283 22.83 2.68 2.96
N CYS A 284 21.88 3.42 3.54
CA CYS A 284 20.82 2.93 4.40
C CYS A 284 19.88 1.99 3.65
N ARG A 285 20.34 0.76 3.43
CA ARG A 285 19.56 -0.33 2.86
C ARG A 285 18.45 -0.69 3.84
N ALA A 286 17.25 -0.96 3.33
CA ALA A 286 16.14 -1.44 4.14
C ALA A 286 16.57 -2.68 4.97
N PRO A 287 16.12 -2.83 6.23
CA PRO A 287 16.41 -4.02 7.03
C PRO A 287 16.03 -5.32 6.32
N ARG A 288 16.79 -6.41 6.52
CA ARG A 288 16.53 -7.70 5.83
C ARG A 288 15.12 -8.25 6.10
N TRP A 289 14.63 -8.08 7.32
CA TRP A 289 13.27 -8.49 7.69
C TRP A 289 12.21 -7.71 6.90
N LEU A 290 12.45 -6.41 6.67
CA LEU A 290 11.56 -5.53 5.92
C LEU A 290 11.55 -5.90 4.43
N GLN A 291 12.74 -6.10 3.84
CA GLN A 291 12.86 -6.58 2.47
C GLN A 291 12.10 -7.90 2.25
N THR A 292 12.20 -8.82 3.21
CA THR A 292 11.52 -10.11 3.16
C THR A 292 10.00 -9.97 3.31
N ALA A 293 9.54 -9.12 4.22
CA ALA A 293 8.11 -8.85 4.42
C ALA A 293 7.48 -8.20 3.19
N CYS A 294 8.08 -7.13 2.65
CA CYS A 294 7.62 -6.46 1.44
C CYS A 294 7.63 -7.41 0.24
N GLY A 295 8.67 -8.21 0.05
CA GLY A 295 8.72 -9.21 -1.01
C GLY A 295 7.56 -10.21 -0.95
N ARG A 296 7.23 -10.71 0.25
CA ARG A 296 6.06 -11.60 0.45
C ARG A 296 4.74 -10.91 0.13
N LEU A 297 4.56 -9.67 0.56
CA LEU A 297 3.35 -8.88 0.31
C LEU A 297 3.17 -8.57 -1.19
N ILE A 298 4.25 -8.19 -1.88
CA ILE A 298 4.24 -7.96 -3.34
C ILE A 298 3.83 -9.24 -4.06
N SER A 299 4.44 -10.39 -3.71
CA SER A 299 4.06 -11.68 -4.29
C SER A 299 2.58 -11.99 -4.07
N GLN A 300 2.03 -11.72 -2.90
CA GLN A 300 0.60 -11.92 -2.62
C GLN A 300 -0.29 -11.00 -3.46
N LEU A 301 0.09 -9.73 -3.65
CA LEU A 301 -0.67 -8.77 -4.47
C LEU A 301 -0.70 -9.16 -5.96
N LEU A 302 0.38 -9.77 -6.46
CA LEU A 302 0.47 -10.25 -7.84
C LEU A 302 -0.36 -11.51 -8.11
N ILE A 303 -0.52 -12.36 -7.09
CA ILE A 303 -1.26 -13.63 -7.20
C ILE A 303 -2.76 -13.44 -6.89
N ALA A 304 -3.10 -12.49 -6.03
CA ALA A 304 -4.48 -12.20 -5.71
C ALA A 304 -5.28 -11.81 -6.96
N LYS A 305 -6.43 -12.47 -7.19
CA LYS A 305 -7.39 -12.04 -8.22
C LYS A 305 -7.76 -10.57 -7.96
N PRO A 306 -7.85 -9.71 -9.00
CA PRO A 306 -8.35 -8.35 -8.84
C PRO A 306 -9.73 -8.38 -8.17
N ARG A 307 -9.90 -7.70 -7.02
CA ARG A 307 -11.23 -7.51 -6.44
C ARG A 307 -12.03 -6.56 -7.33
N ALA A 308 -13.33 -6.83 -7.47
CA ALA A 308 -14.24 -5.85 -8.07
C ALA A 308 -14.24 -4.59 -7.18
N PRO A 309 -14.24 -3.38 -7.77
CA PRO A 309 -14.40 -2.17 -6.98
C PRO A 309 -15.73 -2.23 -6.24
N THR A 310 -15.69 -2.09 -4.92
CA THR A 310 -16.88 -1.72 -4.15
C THR A 310 -17.39 -0.37 -4.67
N HIS A 311 -18.71 -0.22 -4.79
CA HIS A 311 -19.42 0.91 -5.41
C HIS A 311 -19.05 2.32 -4.92
N ALA A 312 -18.14 2.48 -3.95
CA ALA A 312 -17.61 3.75 -3.47
C ALA A 312 -16.43 4.31 -4.32
N ALA A 313 -15.88 3.55 -5.26
CA ALA A 313 -14.70 3.96 -6.06
C ALA A 313 -15.02 4.89 -7.25
N VAL A 314 -16.29 5.23 -7.48
CA VAL A 314 -16.71 6.08 -8.62
C VAL A 314 -16.47 7.58 -8.35
N GLU A 315 -16.14 7.99 -7.12
CA GLU A 315 -15.91 9.40 -6.78
C GLU A 315 -14.46 9.76 -6.41
N ALA A 316 -13.48 8.98 -6.85
CA ALA A 316 -12.06 9.31 -6.68
C ALA A 316 -11.52 10.19 -7.82
N ASP A 317 -12.21 11.30 -8.12
CA ASP A 317 -11.64 12.41 -8.89
C ASP A 317 -10.69 13.16 -7.95
N TYR A 318 -9.42 12.77 -7.92
CA TYR A 318 -8.24 13.60 -7.59
C TYR A 318 -6.97 12.75 -7.79
N THR A 319 -6.70 12.40 -9.04
CA THR A 319 -5.32 12.17 -9.52
C THR A 319 -5.08 13.15 -10.66
N PRO A 320 -3.98 13.94 -10.65
CA PRO A 320 -3.63 14.72 -11.82
C PRO A 320 -3.30 13.76 -12.97
N SER A 321 -4.17 13.78 -13.98
CA SER A 321 -3.96 13.27 -15.35
C SER A 321 -3.45 11.83 -15.52
N LEU A 322 -4.37 10.88 -15.56
CA LEU A 322 -4.34 9.82 -16.57
C LEU A 322 -5.73 9.82 -17.24
N PRO A 323 -5.82 9.99 -18.58
CA PRO A 323 -7.13 10.08 -19.22
C PRO A 323 -7.85 8.76 -19.02
N ALA A 324 -9.05 8.84 -18.43
CA ALA A 324 -10.01 7.75 -18.41
C ALA A 324 -10.37 7.41 -19.86
N THR A 325 -9.67 6.45 -20.46
CA THR A 325 -10.12 5.82 -21.69
C THR A 325 -11.30 4.92 -21.32
N ASN A 326 -12.48 5.28 -21.82
CA ASN A 326 -13.75 4.56 -21.72
C ASN A 326 -13.72 3.20 -22.42
N THR A 327 -12.84 2.30 -21.98
CA THR A 327 -12.81 0.89 -22.35
C THR A 327 -12.59 0.10 -21.07
N GLY A 328 -13.56 -0.71 -20.68
CA GLY A 328 -13.57 -1.54 -19.47
C GLY A 328 -12.54 -2.67 -19.43
N GLU A 329 -11.30 -2.41 -19.87
CA GLU A 329 -10.18 -3.33 -19.71
C GLU A 329 -9.59 -3.12 -18.31
N ARG A 330 -10.02 -3.97 -17.36
CA ARG A 330 -9.32 -4.08 -16.07
C ARG A 330 -7.85 -4.40 -16.34
N GLY A 331 -6.94 -3.56 -15.88
CA GLY A 331 -5.51 -3.83 -15.90
C GLY A 331 -5.19 -5.20 -15.27
N THR A 332 -4.32 -5.97 -15.92
CA THR A 332 -3.80 -7.23 -15.35
C THR A 332 -2.85 -6.92 -14.19
N ALA A 333 -2.62 -7.88 -13.28
CA ALA A 333 -1.67 -7.68 -12.17
C ALA A 333 -0.25 -7.39 -12.67
N VAL A 334 0.12 -7.94 -13.84
CA VAL A 334 1.40 -7.62 -14.49
C VAL A 334 1.40 -6.18 -15.04
N ASN A 335 0.28 -5.69 -15.58
CA ASN A 335 0.18 -4.28 -15.99
C ASN A 335 0.29 -3.33 -14.79
N ASP A 336 -0.38 -3.64 -13.69
CA ASP A 336 -0.29 -2.88 -12.44
C ASP A 336 1.15 -2.85 -11.90
N LEU A 337 1.88 -3.95 -12.04
CA LEU A 337 3.30 -4.05 -11.71
C LEU A 337 4.17 -3.15 -12.59
N ILE A 338 3.91 -3.11 -13.90
CA ILE A 338 4.64 -2.22 -14.83
C ILE A 338 4.42 -0.76 -14.43
N LEU A 339 3.18 -0.37 -14.15
CA LEU A 339 2.84 0.98 -13.70
C LEU A 339 3.56 1.35 -12.39
N ALA A 340 3.53 0.46 -11.40
CA ALA A 340 4.21 0.67 -10.13
C ALA A 340 5.73 0.86 -10.30
N VAL A 341 6.35 0.04 -11.14
CA VAL A 341 7.81 0.11 -11.39
C VAL A 341 8.17 1.37 -12.16
N LEU A 342 7.36 1.77 -13.13
CA LEU A 342 7.53 3.02 -13.87
C LEU A 342 7.52 4.22 -12.94
N ASP A 343 6.58 4.27 -11.98
CA ASP A 343 6.53 5.34 -10.99
C ASP A 343 7.79 5.38 -10.11
N VAL A 344 8.31 4.23 -9.68
CA VAL A 344 9.54 4.15 -8.86
C VAL A 344 10.77 4.67 -9.61
N ILE A 345 10.87 4.45 -10.93
CA ILE A 345 12.03 4.86 -11.73
C ILE A 345 11.95 6.30 -12.28
N GLY A 346 10.98 7.10 -11.81
CA GLY A 346 10.81 8.51 -12.19
C GLY A 346 9.63 8.79 -13.13
N GLY A 347 8.76 7.81 -13.36
CA GLY A 347 7.61 7.89 -14.24
C GLY A 347 7.95 7.54 -15.70
N ALA A 348 6.91 7.31 -16.49
CA ALA A 348 7.03 6.85 -17.87
C ALA A 348 7.72 7.86 -18.83
N GLN A 349 7.79 9.14 -18.44
CA GLN A 349 8.47 10.21 -19.20
C GLN A 349 9.94 10.40 -18.80
N SER A 350 10.34 9.95 -17.59
CA SER A 350 11.70 10.09 -17.05
C SER A 350 12.49 8.78 -17.10
N ALA A 351 11.83 7.67 -17.43
CA ALA A 351 12.47 6.37 -17.54
C ALA A 351 13.54 6.37 -18.65
N ASP A 352 14.82 6.38 -18.25
CA ASP A 352 15.95 6.25 -19.15
C ASP A 352 15.77 4.98 -20.01
N PRO A 353 15.64 5.11 -21.35
CA PRO A 353 15.37 3.98 -22.23
C PRO A 353 16.48 2.91 -22.19
N ARG A 354 17.67 3.26 -21.67
CA ARG A 354 18.79 2.31 -21.46
C ARG A 354 18.56 1.39 -20.27
N ARG A 355 17.73 1.79 -19.29
CA ARG A 355 17.42 0.98 -18.10
C ARG A 355 16.27 0.02 -18.33
N ILE A 356 15.40 0.30 -19.32
CA ILE A 356 14.21 -0.50 -19.64
C ILE A 356 14.52 -2.00 -19.83
N PRO A 357 15.52 -2.42 -20.63
CA PRO A 357 15.83 -3.84 -20.80
C PRO A 357 16.28 -4.52 -19.50
N ALA A 358 17.08 -3.83 -18.68
CA ALA A 358 17.54 -4.35 -17.40
C ALA A 358 16.39 -4.52 -16.40
N VAL A 359 15.46 -3.55 -16.36
CA VAL A 359 14.24 -3.61 -15.54
C VAL A 359 13.35 -4.76 -16.01
N ALA A 360 13.07 -4.86 -17.32
CA ALA A 360 12.27 -5.93 -17.88
C ALA A 360 12.88 -7.32 -17.61
N GLY A 361 14.20 -7.47 -17.74
CA GLY A 361 14.90 -8.71 -17.42
C GLY A 361 14.88 -9.05 -15.92
N ALA A 362 14.96 -8.04 -15.03
CA ALA A 362 14.83 -8.26 -13.59
C ALA A 362 13.42 -8.70 -13.19
N LEU A 363 12.40 -8.01 -13.72
CA LEU A 363 10.99 -8.37 -13.51
C LEU A 363 10.68 -9.76 -14.06
N ALA A 364 11.20 -10.11 -15.24
CA ALA A 364 11.04 -11.44 -15.82
C ALA A 364 11.59 -12.55 -14.91
N ARG A 365 12.79 -12.37 -14.37
CA ARG A 365 13.38 -13.32 -13.40
C ARG A 365 12.54 -13.45 -12.13
N ILE A 366 11.93 -12.36 -11.67
CA ILE A 366 11.01 -12.38 -10.52
C ILE A 366 9.74 -13.15 -10.87
N LEU A 367 9.09 -12.85 -11.99
CA LEU A 367 7.87 -13.52 -12.43
C LEU A 367 8.08 -14.99 -12.79
N ALA A 368 9.27 -15.37 -13.25
CA ALA A 368 9.64 -16.76 -13.50
C ALA A 368 9.99 -17.53 -12.20
N THR A 369 10.06 -16.85 -11.05
CA THR A 369 10.38 -17.47 -9.74
C THR A 369 9.13 -17.46 -8.86
N PRO A 370 8.43 -18.59 -8.70
CA PRO A 370 7.19 -18.64 -7.93
C PRO A 370 7.49 -18.39 -6.44
N PRO A 371 6.66 -17.60 -5.75
CA PRO A 371 6.84 -17.37 -4.32
C PRO A 371 6.52 -18.63 -3.51
N SER A 372 7.08 -18.71 -2.30
CA SER A 372 6.77 -19.78 -1.34
C SER A 372 5.26 -19.84 -1.07
N PRO A 373 4.68 -21.05 -0.92
CA PRO A 373 3.26 -21.19 -0.66
C PRO A 373 2.85 -20.50 0.65
N PRO A 374 1.62 -19.99 0.75
CA PRO A 374 1.11 -19.40 1.98
C PRO A 374 1.10 -20.45 3.11
N PRO A 375 1.41 -20.07 4.36
CA PRO A 375 1.36 -21.02 5.47
C PRO A 375 -0.07 -21.58 5.63
N PRO A 376 -0.22 -22.88 5.94
CA PRO A 376 -1.53 -23.49 6.09
C PRO A 376 -2.32 -22.82 7.21
N THR A 377 -3.58 -22.51 6.93
CA THR A 377 -4.51 -21.82 7.86
C THR A 377 -4.98 -22.70 9.02
N SER A 378 -4.47 -23.93 9.17
CA SER A 378 -4.83 -24.85 10.24
C SER A 378 -3.87 -24.72 11.43
N ALA A 379 -4.44 -24.39 12.58
CA ALA A 379 -3.75 -24.35 13.87
C ALA A 379 -3.48 -25.78 14.40
N GLN A 380 -2.53 -26.50 13.81
CA GLN A 380 -1.98 -27.72 14.44
C GLN A 380 -0.45 -27.76 14.36
N PRO A 381 0.23 -28.14 15.45
CA PRO A 381 1.69 -28.23 15.49
C PRO A 381 2.21 -29.34 14.56
N PRO A 382 3.43 -29.20 14.01
CA PRO A 382 3.95 -30.12 13.03
C PRO A 382 4.29 -31.46 13.70
N THR A 383 3.50 -32.50 13.42
CA THR A 383 3.91 -33.87 13.69
C THR A 383 4.96 -34.27 12.65
N LEU A 384 6.12 -34.72 13.12
CA LEU A 384 7.11 -35.47 12.35
C LEU A 384 6.38 -36.54 11.52
N HIS A 385 6.81 -36.79 10.28
CA HIS A 385 6.19 -37.68 9.27
C HIS A 385 5.15 -37.01 8.34
N LYS A 386 5.62 -36.24 7.36
CA LYS A 386 4.94 -35.98 6.05
C LYS A 386 5.86 -35.19 5.11
N SER A 387 6.90 -35.82 4.57
CA SER A 387 7.78 -35.19 3.56
C SER A 387 7.22 -35.27 2.14
N SER A 388 6.32 -36.22 1.85
CA SER A 388 5.76 -36.41 0.50
C SER A 388 4.53 -35.54 0.20
N SER A 389 3.68 -35.23 1.19
CA SER A 389 2.48 -34.40 0.95
C SER A 389 2.82 -32.93 0.74
N VAL A 390 3.85 -32.43 1.42
CA VAL A 390 4.31 -31.03 1.31
C VAL A 390 4.87 -30.76 -0.08
N ALA A 391 5.62 -31.69 -0.67
CA ALA A 391 6.15 -31.54 -2.04
C ALA A 391 5.05 -31.52 -3.11
N ALA A 392 3.96 -32.27 -2.91
CA ALA A 392 2.83 -32.30 -3.84
C ALA A 392 1.98 -31.02 -3.76
N GLU A 393 1.74 -30.49 -2.55
CA GLU A 393 1.06 -29.21 -2.35
C GLU A 393 1.88 -28.04 -2.92
N ASP A 394 3.21 -28.07 -2.75
CA ASP A 394 4.13 -27.09 -3.32
C ASP A 394 4.08 -27.07 -4.85
N GLN A 395 4.01 -28.24 -5.49
CA GLN A 395 3.92 -28.34 -6.95
C GLN A 395 2.57 -27.81 -7.47
N ALA A 396 1.46 -28.19 -6.82
CA ALA A 396 0.13 -27.72 -7.19
C ALA A 396 -0.01 -26.19 -7.07
N TRP A 397 0.63 -25.59 -6.06
CA TRP A 397 0.71 -24.14 -5.89
C TRP A 397 1.46 -23.46 -7.04
N ARG A 398 2.64 -23.98 -7.39
CA ARG A 398 3.45 -23.45 -8.50
C ARG A 398 2.73 -23.54 -9.84
N ASP A 399 2.05 -24.65 -10.10
CA ASP A 399 1.26 -24.83 -11.31
C ASP A 399 0.12 -23.81 -11.41
N ARG A 400 -0.59 -23.57 -10.29
CA ARG A 400 -1.64 -22.55 -10.21
C ARG A 400 -1.09 -21.13 -10.45
N TYR A 401 0.09 -20.84 -9.91
CA TYR A 401 0.79 -19.57 -10.13
C TYR A 401 1.05 -19.33 -11.61
N TYR A 402 1.71 -20.26 -12.29
CA TYR A 402 2.08 -20.09 -13.70
C TYR A 402 0.86 -20.05 -14.62
N ARG A 403 -0.17 -20.86 -14.36
CA ARG A 403 -1.44 -20.79 -15.12
C ARG A 403 -2.17 -19.46 -14.96
N SER A 404 -2.03 -18.80 -13.80
CA SER A 404 -2.57 -17.45 -13.59
C SER A 404 -1.74 -16.36 -14.27
N LEU A 405 -0.42 -16.58 -14.42
CA LEU A 405 0.52 -15.63 -15.01
C LEU A 405 0.47 -15.65 -16.54
N ALA A 406 0.43 -16.83 -17.15
CA ALA A 406 0.51 -17.04 -18.59
C ALA A 406 -0.44 -16.17 -19.44
N PRO A 407 -1.76 -16.09 -19.16
CA PRO A 407 -2.65 -15.26 -19.97
C PRO A 407 -2.33 -13.75 -19.87
N GLN A 408 -1.80 -13.28 -18.74
CA GLN A 408 -1.40 -11.89 -18.57
C GLN A 408 -0.16 -11.56 -19.43
N ILE A 409 0.80 -12.49 -19.49
CA ILE A 409 2.00 -12.38 -20.32
C ILE A 409 1.65 -12.42 -21.81
N ILE A 410 0.74 -13.31 -22.22
CA ILE A 410 0.26 -13.39 -23.61
C ILE A 410 -0.46 -12.09 -24.02
N ASN A 411 -1.27 -11.51 -23.13
CA ASN A 411 -1.94 -10.24 -23.41
C ASN A 411 -0.94 -9.10 -23.65
N LEU A 412 0.17 -9.04 -22.90
CA LEU A 412 1.23 -8.05 -23.12
C LEU A 412 1.94 -8.18 -24.48
N LEU A 413 1.96 -9.37 -25.08
CA LEU A 413 2.46 -9.57 -26.44
C LEU A 413 1.45 -9.12 -27.51
N ARG A 414 0.16 -9.19 -27.20
CA ARG A 414 -0.93 -8.83 -28.13
C ARG A 414 -1.22 -7.33 -28.16
N THR A 415 -0.91 -6.60 -27.08
CA THR A 415 -1.11 -5.15 -26.98
C THR A 415 -0.18 -4.40 -27.93
N ARG A 416 -0.48 -4.37 -29.22
CA ARG A 416 0.24 -3.63 -30.26
C ARG A 416 -0.68 -2.54 -30.81
N THR A 417 -0.51 -1.30 -30.37
CA THR A 417 -1.43 -0.22 -30.77
C THR A 417 -0.96 0.48 -32.05
N THR A 418 -1.81 0.44 -33.08
CA THR A 418 -1.71 1.18 -34.35
C THR A 418 -2.18 2.65 -34.18
N ALA A 419 -1.70 3.36 -33.16
CA ALA A 419 -2.17 4.71 -32.86
C ALA A 419 -1.27 5.79 -33.47
N THR A 420 -1.79 6.50 -34.47
CA THR A 420 -1.12 7.57 -35.25
C THR A 420 -1.25 8.98 -34.67
N ASP A 421 -1.92 9.18 -33.53
CA ASP A 421 -2.17 10.52 -33.00
C ASP A 421 -1.16 10.98 -31.95
N ILE A 422 -0.76 12.24 -32.08
CA ILE A 422 0.38 12.90 -31.42
C ILE A 422 -0.10 13.55 -30.11
N GLY A 423 0.48 13.14 -28.96
CA GLY A 423 0.26 13.80 -27.67
C GLY A 423 1.00 13.16 -26.48
N ASP A 424 1.13 13.89 -25.37
CA ASP A 424 1.94 13.52 -24.17
C ASP A 424 1.51 12.20 -23.50
N SER A 425 0.23 11.84 -23.60
CA SER A 425 -0.32 10.56 -23.13
C SER A 425 0.26 9.35 -23.88
N GLN A 426 0.73 9.54 -25.12
CA GLN A 426 1.30 8.48 -25.95
C GLN A 426 2.69 8.04 -25.48
N ALA A 427 3.51 8.94 -24.94
CA ALA A 427 4.85 8.59 -24.49
C ALA A 427 4.81 7.66 -23.25
N SER A 428 3.90 7.94 -22.31
CA SER A 428 3.63 7.04 -21.18
C SER A 428 3.14 5.67 -21.64
N ARG A 429 2.17 5.65 -22.56
CA ARG A 429 1.61 4.42 -23.14
C ARG A 429 2.67 3.60 -23.90
N ARG A 430 3.52 4.25 -24.69
CA ARG A 430 4.64 3.61 -25.41
C ARG A 430 5.68 3.03 -24.46
N ALA A 431 5.96 3.68 -23.32
CA ALA A 431 6.89 3.15 -22.33
C ALA A 431 6.32 1.89 -21.64
N VAL A 432 5.04 1.91 -21.26
CA VAL A 432 4.32 0.74 -20.73
C VAL A 432 4.33 -0.41 -21.74
N GLU A 433 4.01 -0.14 -23.00
CA GLU A 433 4.01 -1.13 -24.08
C GLU A 433 5.41 -1.72 -24.32
N ARG A 434 6.45 -0.88 -24.35
CA ARG A 434 7.83 -1.31 -24.60
C ARG A 434 8.37 -2.17 -23.46
N ILE A 435 8.10 -1.79 -22.21
CA ILE A 435 8.44 -2.61 -21.04
C ILE A 435 7.60 -3.89 -21.07
N GLY A 436 6.31 -3.80 -21.35
CA GLY A 436 5.39 -4.95 -21.41
C GLY A 436 5.83 -6.02 -22.40
N HIS A 437 6.18 -5.64 -23.64
CA HIS A 437 6.68 -6.58 -24.65
C HIS A 437 8.00 -7.23 -24.24
N LEU A 438 8.98 -6.43 -23.80
CA LEU A 438 10.28 -6.96 -23.37
C LEU A 438 10.14 -7.88 -22.14
N LEU A 439 9.29 -7.49 -21.20
CA LEU A 439 8.97 -8.29 -20.02
C LEU A 439 8.34 -9.62 -20.43
N ALA A 440 7.38 -9.60 -21.36
CA ALA A 440 6.71 -10.81 -21.80
C ALA A 440 7.68 -11.80 -22.46
N ILE A 441 8.50 -11.32 -23.41
CA ILE A 441 9.52 -12.15 -24.09
C ILE A 441 10.50 -12.73 -23.07
N ASN A 442 11.05 -11.89 -22.18
CA ASN A 442 12.02 -12.34 -21.18
C ASN A 442 11.39 -13.32 -20.18
N THR A 443 10.13 -13.13 -19.80
CA THR A 443 9.44 -14.03 -18.85
C THR A 443 9.19 -15.40 -19.48
N ILE A 444 8.75 -15.45 -20.73
CA ILE A 444 8.59 -16.70 -21.48
C ILE A 444 9.93 -17.41 -21.58
N HIS A 445 10.98 -16.68 -21.97
CA HIS A 445 12.34 -17.23 -22.08
C HIS A 445 12.82 -17.85 -20.76
N GLU A 446 12.68 -17.12 -19.65
CA GLU A 446 13.09 -17.60 -18.31
C GLU A 446 12.28 -18.84 -17.86
N ILE A 447 10.97 -18.90 -18.14
CA ILE A 447 10.15 -20.07 -17.81
C ILE A 447 10.60 -21.28 -18.64
N CYS A 448 10.77 -21.11 -19.96
CA CYS A 448 11.22 -22.18 -20.85
C CYS A 448 12.63 -22.65 -20.49
N GLN A 449 13.54 -21.75 -20.10
CA GLN A 449 14.90 -22.11 -19.69
C GLN A 449 14.92 -22.97 -18.43
N ARG A 450 13.96 -22.76 -17.52
CA ARG A 450 13.83 -23.54 -16.27
C ARG A 450 13.08 -24.84 -16.47
N ASN A 451 12.03 -24.84 -17.29
CA ASN A 451 11.22 -26.01 -17.61
C ASN A 451 10.58 -25.84 -19.00
N VAL A 452 11.19 -26.50 -19.99
CA VAL A 452 10.76 -26.42 -21.40
C VAL A 452 9.33 -26.96 -21.58
N HIS A 453 8.97 -28.06 -20.92
CA HIS A 453 7.64 -28.67 -21.04
C HIS A 453 6.54 -27.76 -20.50
N LEU A 454 6.76 -27.15 -19.32
CA LEU A 454 5.82 -26.19 -18.75
C LEU A 454 5.66 -24.95 -19.62
N GLY A 455 6.77 -24.43 -20.17
CA GLY A 455 6.73 -23.31 -21.11
C GLY A 455 5.94 -23.62 -22.38
N ALA A 456 6.12 -24.83 -22.93
CA ALA A 456 5.38 -25.29 -24.10
C ALA A 456 3.86 -25.39 -23.80
N GLU A 457 3.46 -26.03 -22.70
CA GLU A 457 2.06 -26.13 -22.26
C GLU A 457 1.40 -24.74 -22.17
N LEU A 458 2.06 -23.81 -21.47
CA LEU A 458 1.47 -22.52 -21.13
C LEU A 458 1.40 -21.54 -22.32
N PHE A 459 2.40 -21.52 -23.19
CA PHE A 459 2.56 -20.47 -24.20
C PHE A 459 2.39 -20.96 -25.65
N LEU A 460 2.66 -22.23 -25.93
CA LEU A 460 2.55 -22.81 -27.28
C LEU A 460 1.25 -23.60 -27.43
N GLU A 461 0.94 -24.52 -26.51
CA GLU A 461 -0.24 -25.39 -26.65
C GLU A 461 -1.56 -24.62 -26.50
N ALA A 462 -1.69 -23.79 -25.47
CA ALA A 462 -2.92 -23.02 -25.22
C ALA A 462 -3.21 -21.94 -26.28
N SER A 463 -2.17 -21.36 -26.90
CA SER A 463 -2.32 -20.23 -27.84
C SER A 463 -2.34 -20.64 -29.31
N LEU A 464 -1.61 -21.68 -29.70
CA LEU A 464 -1.49 -22.13 -31.10
C LEU A 464 -2.24 -23.44 -31.35
N LEU A 465 -2.18 -24.41 -30.44
CA LEU A 465 -2.78 -25.73 -30.68
C LEU A 465 -4.28 -25.78 -30.41
N GLN A 466 -4.82 -24.98 -29.49
CA GLN A 466 -6.26 -24.99 -29.20
C GLN A 466 -7.12 -24.50 -30.39
N PRO A 467 -6.78 -23.39 -31.09
CA PRO A 467 -7.47 -23.01 -32.33
C PRO A 467 -7.28 -24.03 -33.45
N LEU A 468 -6.07 -24.59 -33.60
CA LEU A 468 -5.77 -25.61 -34.61
C LEU A 468 -6.51 -26.94 -34.34
N ARG A 469 -6.66 -27.35 -33.07
CA ARG A 469 -7.44 -28.54 -32.67
C ARG A 469 -8.94 -28.33 -32.84
N GLN A 470 -9.44 -27.11 -32.71
CA GLN A 470 -10.84 -26.78 -33.05
C GLN A 470 -11.08 -26.83 -34.56
N LEU A 471 -10.10 -26.42 -35.38
CA LEU A 471 -10.14 -26.54 -36.84
C LEU A 471 -9.96 -27.98 -37.33
N LEU A 472 -9.21 -28.80 -36.60
CA LEU A 472 -8.97 -30.22 -36.89
C LEU A 472 -9.96 -31.16 -36.18
N GLY A 473 -10.88 -30.63 -35.38
CA GLY A 473 -11.98 -31.39 -34.82
C GLY A 473 -12.86 -31.90 -35.97
N PRO A 474 -13.34 -33.16 -35.94
CA PRO A 474 -14.25 -33.62 -36.96
C PRO A 474 -15.46 -32.68 -36.96
N ALA A 475 -15.76 -32.09 -38.12
CA ALA A 475 -17.00 -31.38 -38.33
C ALA A 475 -18.13 -32.36 -38.01
N SER A 476 -18.66 -32.27 -36.79
CA SER A 476 -19.82 -33.05 -36.39
C SER A 476 -20.92 -32.71 -37.38
N THR A 477 -21.27 -33.71 -38.17
CA THR A 477 -22.37 -33.75 -39.11
C THR A 477 -23.63 -33.20 -38.47
N VAL A 478 -23.96 -31.95 -38.77
CA VAL A 478 -25.31 -31.43 -38.56
C VAL A 478 -26.14 -31.97 -39.72
N ILE A 479 -26.89 -33.03 -39.44
CA ILE A 479 -28.00 -33.45 -40.28
C ILE A 479 -29.07 -32.35 -40.17
N HIS A 480 -29.39 -31.76 -41.32
CA HIS A 480 -30.53 -30.89 -41.56
C HIS A 480 -31.85 -31.66 -41.44
N GLU A 481 -32.86 -31.08 -40.76
CA GLU A 481 -34.27 -30.92 -41.20
C GLU A 481 -34.82 -29.72 -40.39
N ASP A 482 -34.89 -28.52 -40.99
CA ASP A 482 -36.11 -27.86 -41.51
C ASP A 482 -36.80 -26.93 -40.48
N ASP A 483 -36.69 -25.61 -40.64
CA ASP A 483 -37.77 -24.79 -41.21
C ASP A 483 -37.33 -23.30 -41.40
N ASN A 484 -38.05 -22.62 -42.29
CA ASN A 484 -37.72 -21.47 -43.12
C ASN A 484 -37.62 -20.09 -42.45
N GLY A 485 -36.73 -19.24 -42.99
CA GLY A 485 -37.09 -17.87 -43.38
C GLY A 485 -36.41 -16.70 -42.66
N SER A 486 -35.23 -16.26 -43.14
CA SER A 486 -34.89 -14.84 -43.43
C SER A 486 -33.39 -14.67 -43.68
N SER A 487 -33.07 -14.16 -44.87
CA SER A 487 -31.75 -14.08 -45.50
C SER A 487 -30.74 -13.13 -44.84
N CYS A 488 -29.52 -13.60 -44.61
CA CYS A 488 -28.29 -12.81 -44.75
C CYS A 488 -27.18 -13.73 -45.25
N GLN A 489 -26.66 -13.44 -46.44
CA GLN A 489 -25.66 -14.23 -47.14
C GLN A 489 -24.33 -14.33 -46.37
N PRO A 490 -23.58 -15.44 -46.51
CA PRO A 490 -22.23 -15.56 -45.97
C PRO A 490 -21.26 -14.64 -46.73
N PRO A 491 -20.25 -14.04 -46.07
CA PRO A 491 -19.19 -13.35 -46.78
C PRO A 491 -18.41 -14.37 -47.62
N GLY A 492 -18.21 -14.01 -48.89
CA GLY A 492 -17.70 -14.87 -49.95
C GLY A 492 -16.24 -15.35 -49.80
N PRO A 493 -15.73 -16.05 -50.82
CA PRO A 493 -14.42 -16.69 -50.77
C PRO A 493 -13.31 -15.65 -50.63
N ILE A 494 -12.37 -15.94 -49.74
CA ILE A 494 -11.16 -15.14 -49.50
C ILE A 494 -10.40 -15.02 -50.83
N ASP A 495 -10.26 -13.80 -51.32
CA ASP A 495 -9.43 -13.41 -52.45
C ASP A 495 -7.97 -13.78 -52.15
N ALA A 496 -7.48 -14.79 -52.84
CA ALA A 496 -6.10 -15.26 -52.79
C ALA A 496 -5.35 -14.71 -54.01
N SER A 497 -5.11 -13.40 -54.04
CA SER A 497 -4.16 -12.81 -54.97
C SER A 497 -2.98 -12.16 -54.25
N THR A 498 -1.80 -12.73 -54.54
CA THR A 498 -0.42 -12.26 -54.28
C THR A 498 0.25 -12.57 -52.93
N SER A 499 0.97 -13.70 -52.97
CA SER A 499 2.29 -13.95 -52.35
C SER A 499 2.43 -13.88 -50.82
N CYS A 500 1.90 -14.90 -50.13
CA CYS A 500 2.62 -15.55 -49.04
C CYS A 500 2.44 -17.05 -49.23
N GLU A 501 3.55 -17.76 -49.42
CA GLU A 501 3.59 -19.22 -49.60
C GLU A 501 2.92 -19.88 -48.39
N LEU A 502 1.68 -20.33 -48.58
CA LEU A 502 1.01 -21.21 -47.62
C LEU A 502 1.80 -22.52 -47.62
N LEU A 503 2.34 -22.89 -46.45
CA LEU A 503 3.01 -24.15 -46.22
C LEU A 503 2.16 -25.29 -46.79
N SER A 504 2.77 -26.10 -47.65
CA SER A 504 2.10 -27.25 -48.22
C SER A 504 1.66 -28.19 -47.09
N ASP A 505 0.58 -28.93 -47.32
CA ASP A 505 0.08 -29.97 -46.40
C ASP A 505 1.20 -30.94 -45.95
N ARG A 506 2.19 -31.16 -46.81
CA ARG A 506 3.37 -31.98 -46.53
C ARG A 506 4.34 -31.34 -45.53
N GLU A 507 4.47 -30.01 -45.53
CA GLU A 507 5.28 -29.24 -44.59
C GLU A 507 4.58 -29.09 -43.25
N LEU A 508 3.26 -28.90 -43.25
CA LEU A 508 2.46 -28.87 -42.02
C LEU A 508 2.55 -30.22 -41.28
N ARG A 509 2.47 -31.35 -42.00
CA ARG A 509 2.67 -32.69 -41.43
C ARG A 509 4.11 -32.93 -40.95
N ARG A 510 5.12 -32.29 -41.55
CA ARG A 510 6.50 -32.35 -41.05
C ARG A 510 6.66 -31.61 -39.72
N ILE A 511 6.04 -30.43 -39.59
CA ILE A 511 6.08 -29.64 -38.36
C ILE A 511 5.34 -30.38 -37.23
N VAL A 512 4.18 -30.97 -37.54
CA VAL A 512 3.43 -31.79 -36.56
C VAL A 512 4.21 -33.03 -36.13
N ARG A 513 4.95 -33.69 -37.03
CA ARG A 513 5.84 -34.81 -36.67
C ARG A 513 7.06 -34.36 -35.88
N PHE A 514 7.65 -33.20 -36.20
CA PHE A 514 8.77 -32.65 -35.45
C PHE A 514 8.37 -32.38 -33.98
N CYS A 515 7.15 -31.93 -33.73
CA CYS A 515 6.62 -31.74 -32.37
C CYS A 515 6.17 -33.05 -31.68
N ALA A 516 6.07 -34.16 -32.40
CA ALA A 516 5.67 -35.45 -31.84
C ALA A 516 6.87 -36.33 -31.42
N ASP A 517 8.08 -36.01 -31.90
CA ASP A 517 9.31 -36.76 -31.64
C ASP A 517 10.29 -36.06 -30.67
N THR A 518 9.82 -35.04 -29.92
CA THR A 518 10.52 -34.42 -28.76
C THR A 518 9.59 -34.35 -27.56
#